data_AF-Q5DFC9-F1
#
_entry.id   AF-Q5DFC9-F1
#
_cell.length_a   1.000
_cell.length_b   1.000
_cell.length_c   1.000
_cell.angle_alpha   90.00
_cell.angle_beta   90.00
_cell.angle_gamma   90.00
#
_symmetry.space_group_name_H-M   'P 1'
#
loop_
_entity.id
_entity.type
_entity.pdbx_description
1 polymer ?
#
loop_
_entity_poly.entity_id
_entity_poly.type
_entity_poly.pdbx_seq_one_letter_code
_entity_poly.pdbx_strand_id
1 'polypeptide(L)'
;MIMLIGLIILTFKIPHGLSAKEQYLQFIPVNGVSHGTYFYEHPGLRNPIEVDATVQQQVRIRIVEHLNELPVLRIHCIVAPLDSTHELVSAYLCRRKSVHDSDECIDPKTRNVVFGRVEFSAIGNRSSGYTFSSRLPVRDELLDGFYSCKFHNQNGELISNFIEIQDAYYYHKRMVRRPVKQTEFLPLCPSIIFL
;
A
#
# COMPACT_ATOMS: atom_id res chain seq x y z
N MET A 1 -2.83 77.24 -19.03
CA MET A 1 -1.88 76.31 -18.37
C MET A 1 -2.67 75.07 -18.00
N ILE A 2 -2.50 74.01 -18.80
CA ILE A 2 -3.19 72.72 -18.66
C ILE A 2 -2.59 72.00 -17.46
N MET A 3 -3.44 71.54 -16.53
CA MET A 3 -3.07 70.53 -15.55
C MET A 3 -4.23 69.58 -15.39
N LEU A 4 -3.88 68.30 -15.45
CA LEU A 4 -4.65 67.19 -15.97
C LEU A 4 -4.56 66.10 -14.93
N ILE A 5 -5.60 65.85 -14.13
CA ILE A 5 -5.73 64.67 -13.27
C ILE A 5 -7.24 64.47 -13.13
N GLY A 6 -7.90 63.49 -13.74
CA GLY A 6 -7.55 62.09 -13.87
C GLY A 6 -8.76 61.32 -13.34
N LEU A 7 -9.82 61.25 -14.17
CA LEU A 7 -11.07 60.56 -13.88
C LEU A 7 -10.77 59.05 -13.80
N ILE A 8 -10.58 58.52 -12.59
CA ILE A 8 -10.45 57.08 -12.37
C ILE A 8 -11.84 56.46 -12.53
N ILE A 9 -12.17 56.10 -13.77
CA ILE A 9 -13.24 55.16 -14.06
C ILE A 9 -12.75 53.81 -13.55
N LEU A 10 -13.16 53.45 -12.34
CA LEU A 10 -12.99 52.12 -11.77
C LEU A 10 -13.91 51.17 -12.55
N THR A 11 -13.45 50.72 -13.71
CA THR A 11 -14.01 49.55 -14.37
C THR A 11 -13.70 48.35 -13.48
N PHE A 12 -14.67 47.98 -12.64
CA PHE A 12 -14.71 46.65 -12.03
C PHE A 12 -14.82 45.64 -13.17
N LYS A 13 -13.65 45.26 -13.71
CA LYS A 13 -13.49 44.10 -14.56
C LYS A 13 -13.78 42.91 -13.65
N ILE A 14 -15.02 42.42 -13.70
CA ILE A 14 -15.37 41.09 -13.21
C ILE A 14 -14.34 40.15 -13.83
N PRO A 15 -13.50 39.45 -13.04
CA PRO A 15 -12.69 38.40 -13.62
C PRO A 15 -13.64 37.25 -13.95
N HIS A 16 -14.22 37.30 -15.16
CA HIS A 16 -14.63 36.10 -15.85
C HIS A 16 -13.38 35.29 -16.13
N GLY A 17 -13.11 34.40 -15.17
CA GLY A 17 -12.04 33.43 -15.22
C GLY A 17 -12.38 32.36 -14.19
N LEU A 18 -13.27 31.44 -14.56
CA LEU A 18 -13.16 30.07 -14.06
C LEU A 18 -11.75 29.61 -14.44
N SER A 19 -10.78 29.84 -13.56
CA SER A 19 -9.59 29.02 -13.54
C SER A 19 -10.08 27.68 -13.02
N ALA A 20 -10.36 26.76 -13.96
CA ALA A 20 -10.34 25.35 -13.65
C ALA A 20 -8.94 25.08 -13.10
N LYS A 21 -8.80 25.16 -11.76
CA LYS A 21 -7.57 24.82 -11.07
C LYS A 21 -7.24 23.40 -11.51
N GLU A 22 -6.11 23.21 -12.19
CA GLU A 22 -5.59 21.89 -12.47
C GLU A 22 -5.55 21.11 -11.15
N GLN A 23 -6.38 20.07 -11.04
CA GLN A 23 -6.44 19.23 -9.86
C GLN A 23 -5.47 18.07 -10.05
N TYR A 24 -4.27 18.24 -9.50
CA TYR A 24 -3.30 17.15 -9.37
C TYR A 24 -3.72 16.21 -8.25
N LEU A 25 -3.49 14.91 -8.46
CA LEU A 25 -3.77 13.90 -7.45
C LEU A 25 -2.85 14.07 -6.25
N GLN A 26 -3.43 14.04 -5.07
CA GLN A 26 -2.71 14.08 -3.80
C GLN A 26 -3.40 13.15 -2.80
N PHE A 27 -2.65 12.22 -2.20
CA PHE A 27 -3.16 11.44 -1.07
C PHE A 27 -3.36 12.36 0.14
N ILE A 28 -4.43 12.12 0.91
CA ILE A 28 -4.72 12.84 2.15
C ILE A 28 -4.68 11.88 3.34
N PRO A 29 -4.22 12.34 4.51
CA PRO A 29 -4.15 11.51 5.69
C PRO A 29 -5.55 11.19 6.22
N VAL A 30 -5.75 9.97 6.69
CA VAL A 30 -6.97 9.55 7.40
C VAL A 30 -6.82 9.81 8.90
N ASN A 31 -7.72 10.64 9.46
CA ASN A 31 -7.71 10.97 10.88
C ASN A 31 -7.82 9.71 11.76
N GLY A 32 -6.97 9.65 12.80
CA GLY A 32 -6.92 8.52 13.73
C GLY A 32 -5.93 7.42 13.33
N VAL A 33 -5.38 7.47 12.12
CA VAL A 33 -4.29 6.58 11.69
C VAL A 33 -2.96 7.24 12.09
N SER A 34 -2.45 6.93 13.29
CA SER A 34 -1.16 7.46 13.77
C SER A 34 0.00 6.50 13.44
N HIS A 35 1.03 7.00 12.75
CA HIS A 35 2.25 6.24 12.46
C HIS A 35 3.39 6.59 13.42
N GLY A 36 3.91 5.58 14.09
CA GLY A 36 5.29 5.49 14.53
C GLY A 36 6.01 4.54 13.57
N THR A 37 7.34 4.64 13.48
CA THR A 37 8.14 3.69 12.71
C THR A 37 8.03 2.32 13.38
N TYR A 38 7.24 1.40 12.82
CA TYR A 38 6.97 0.13 13.46
C TYR A 38 7.64 -1.01 12.71
N PHE A 39 8.72 -1.54 13.27
CA PHE A 39 8.99 -2.96 13.15
C PHE A 39 7.87 -3.66 13.94
N TYR A 40 6.73 -3.95 13.30
CA TYR A 40 5.70 -4.75 13.94
C TYR A 40 6.22 -6.19 14.00
N GLU A 41 6.91 -6.51 15.09
CA GLU A 41 7.02 -7.87 15.59
C GLU A 41 5.73 -8.14 16.35
N HIS A 42 4.97 -9.14 15.91
CA HIS A 42 3.91 -9.79 16.70
C HIS A 42 2.49 -9.16 16.66
N PRO A 43 1.45 -9.91 16.24
CA PRO A 43 0.06 -9.49 16.39
C PRO A 43 -0.71 -10.40 17.36
N GLY A 44 -0.69 -10.06 18.65
CA GLY A 44 -1.87 -10.31 19.50
C GLY A 44 -2.92 -9.20 19.34
N LEU A 45 -2.81 -8.36 18.31
CA LEU A 45 -3.63 -7.17 18.15
C LEU A 45 -5.02 -7.55 17.67
N ARG A 46 -6.01 -7.32 18.53
CA ARG A 46 -7.44 -7.35 18.19
C ARG A 46 -7.84 -6.28 17.17
N ASN A 47 -6.96 -5.30 16.93
CA ASN A 47 -7.22 -4.15 16.08
C ASN A 47 -6.62 -4.37 14.68
N PRO A 48 -7.29 -3.90 13.61
CA PRO A 48 -6.73 -3.90 12.26
C PRO A 48 -5.37 -3.18 12.17
N ILE A 49 -4.49 -3.67 11.32
CA ILE A 49 -3.27 -2.99 10.90
C ILE A 49 -3.68 -1.97 9.83
N GLU A 50 -3.53 -0.68 10.14
CA GLU A 50 -3.95 0.42 9.25
C GLU A 50 -2.73 1.16 8.70
N VAL A 51 -2.68 1.32 7.38
CA VAL A 51 -1.58 1.99 6.66
C VAL A 51 -2.12 3.04 5.71
N ASP A 52 -1.59 4.26 5.78
CA ASP A 52 -1.97 5.37 4.92
C ASP A 52 -1.02 5.51 3.71
N ALA A 53 -1.57 5.77 2.53
CA ALA A 53 -0.80 6.00 1.31
C ALA A 53 0.04 7.30 1.34
N THR A 54 -0.27 8.24 2.23
CA THR A 54 0.52 9.47 2.47
C THR A 54 1.86 9.20 3.16
N VAL A 55 2.08 8.00 3.71
CA VAL A 55 3.32 7.68 4.40
C VAL A 55 4.49 7.75 3.43
N GLN A 56 5.44 8.64 3.72
CA GLN A 56 6.62 8.87 2.88
C GLN A 56 7.70 7.80 3.00
N GLN A 57 7.64 6.96 4.04
CA GLN A 57 8.60 5.88 4.28
C GLN A 57 7.99 4.54 3.89
N GLN A 58 8.84 3.58 3.52
CA GLN A 58 8.38 2.19 3.34
C GLN A 58 7.88 1.64 4.68
N VAL A 59 6.68 1.06 4.69
CA VAL A 59 6.12 0.39 5.86
C VAL A 59 6.43 -1.09 5.77
N ARG A 60 7.02 -1.69 6.83
CA ARG A 60 7.31 -3.13 6.89
C ARG A 60 6.52 -3.79 8.00
N ILE A 61 5.76 -4.82 7.65
CA ILE A 61 4.96 -5.65 8.55
C ILE A 61 5.60 -7.02 8.61
N ARG A 62 6.03 -7.47 9.80
CA ARG A 62 6.70 -8.77 9.97
C ARG A 62 5.85 -9.72 10.80
N ILE A 63 5.40 -10.79 10.18
CA ILE A 63 4.59 -11.83 10.82
C ILE A 63 5.53 -12.92 11.33
N VAL A 64 5.70 -13.00 12.65
CA VAL A 64 6.70 -13.87 13.31
C VAL A 64 6.11 -15.08 14.02
N GLU A 65 4.81 -15.08 14.32
CA GLU A 65 4.16 -16.07 15.18
C GLU A 65 2.80 -16.55 14.66
N HIS A 66 2.30 -17.64 15.26
CA HIS A 66 0.99 -18.18 14.94
C HIS A 66 -0.13 -17.29 15.46
N LEU A 67 -1.12 -17.02 14.60
CA LEU A 67 -2.28 -16.22 14.95
C LEU A 67 -3.52 -17.10 15.09
N ASN A 68 -4.22 -16.94 16.21
CA ASN A 68 -5.48 -17.61 16.48
C ASN A 68 -6.61 -17.09 15.57
N GLU A 69 -6.60 -15.78 15.29
CA GLU A 69 -7.53 -15.11 14.37
C GLU A 69 -6.76 -14.54 13.17
N LEU A 70 -7.44 -14.37 12.03
CA LEU A 70 -6.82 -13.78 10.84
C LEU A 70 -6.66 -12.26 11.05
N PRO A 71 -5.44 -11.71 10.98
CA PRO A 71 -5.24 -10.29 11.16
C PRO A 71 -5.86 -9.55 9.97
N VAL A 72 -6.44 -8.38 10.26
CA VAL A 72 -7.03 -7.51 9.25
C VAL A 72 -5.99 -6.47 8.85
N LEU A 73 -5.70 -6.35 7.57
CA LEU A 73 -4.90 -5.28 6.98
C LEU A 73 -5.82 -4.30 6.25
N ARG A 74 -5.64 -3.01 6.52
CA ARG A 74 -6.32 -1.90 5.82
C ARG A 74 -5.29 -0.96 5.22
N ILE A 75 -5.42 -0.72 3.93
CA ILE A 75 -4.59 0.20 3.17
C ILE A 75 -5.50 1.35 2.73
N HIS A 76 -5.27 2.52 3.30
CA HIS A 76 -6.03 3.73 3.05
C HIS A 76 -5.41 4.52 1.90
N CYS A 77 -6.06 4.50 0.75
CA CYS A 77 -5.63 5.21 -0.44
C CYS A 77 -6.67 6.26 -0.80
N ILE A 78 -6.73 7.29 0.04
CA ILE A 78 -7.71 8.37 -0.05
C ILE A 78 -7.02 9.58 -0.65
N VAL A 79 -7.66 10.21 -1.63
CA VAL A 79 -7.17 11.42 -2.28
C VAL A 79 -7.99 12.63 -1.89
N ALA A 80 -7.41 13.81 -2.08
CA ALA A 80 -8.14 15.07 -1.97
C ALA A 80 -9.40 15.02 -2.86
N PRO A 81 -10.54 15.56 -2.41
CA PRO A 81 -11.79 15.51 -3.17
C PRO A 81 -11.63 16.04 -4.59
N LEU A 82 -12.00 15.22 -5.58
CA LEU A 82 -11.93 15.54 -7.00
C LEU A 82 -13.29 16.01 -7.49
N ASP A 83 -13.28 16.97 -8.42
CA ASP A 83 -14.50 17.31 -9.16
C ASP A 83 -14.86 16.23 -10.20
N SER A 84 -16.05 16.33 -10.78
CA SER A 84 -16.56 15.36 -11.75
C SER A 84 -15.76 15.29 -13.06
N THR A 85 -14.92 16.28 -13.35
CA THR A 85 -14.08 16.32 -14.56
C THR A 85 -12.69 15.76 -14.33
N HIS A 86 -12.24 15.69 -13.08
CA HIS A 86 -10.90 15.24 -12.69
C HIS A 86 -10.89 13.93 -11.90
N GLU A 87 -12.01 13.19 -11.88
CA GLU A 87 -12.13 11.90 -11.22
C GLU A 87 -11.05 10.89 -11.65
N LEU A 88 -10.81 9.91 -10.79
CA LEU A 88 -9.91 8.82 -11.07
C LEU A 88 -10.38 8.01 -12.29
N VAL A 89 -9.54 8.00 -13.32
CA VAL A 89 -9.69 7.11 -14.48
C VAL A 89 -9.40 5.67 -14.06
N SER A 90 -8.44 5.47 -13.16
CA SER A 90 -8.16 4.18 -12.54
C SER A 90 -7.61 4.32 -11.11
N ALA A 91 -7.87 3.31 -10.29
CA ALA A 91 -7.49 3.29 -8.88
C ALA A 91 -7.00 1.89 -8.46
N TYR A 92 -5.77 1.56 -8.83
CA TYR A 92 -5.24 0.22 -8.61
C TYR A 92 -4.72 0.03 -7.19
N LEU A 93 -4.99 -1.15 -6.63
CA LEU A 93 -4.08 -1.78 -5.67
C LEU A 93 -3.11 -2.65 -6.46
N CYS A 94 -1.82 -2.47 -6.23
CA CYS A 94 -0.76 -3.23 -6.87
C CYS A 94 -0.07 -4.15 -5.85
N ARG A 95 0.36 -5.32 -6.31
CA ARG A 95 1.22 -6.25 -5.55
C ARG A 95 2.44 -6.62 -6.38
N ARG A 96 3.60 -6.60 -5.72
CA ARG A 96 4.84 -7.22 -6.20
C ARG A 96 5.21 -8.38 -5.29
N LYS A 97 5.63 -9.52 -5.86
CA LYS A 97 6.05 -10.69 -5.06
C LYS A 97 7.45 -10.53 -4.49
N SER A 98 8.40 -10.07 -5.30
CA SER A 98 9.77 -9.77 -4.90
C SER A 98 10.25 -8.48 -5.56
N VAL A 99 11.39 -7.92 -5.12
CA VAL A 99 11.93 -6.66 -5.66
C VAL A 99 12.17 -6.71 -7.18
N HIS A 100 12.38 -7.91 -7.75
CA HIS A 100 12.68 -8.14 -9.16
C HIS A 100 11.45 -8.47 -10.02
N ASP A 101 10.30 -8.70 -9.41
CA ASP A 101 9.09 -9.04 -10.14
C ASP A 101 8.37 -7.78 -10.65
N SER A 102 7.57 -7.94 -11.69
CA SER A 102 6.65 -6.90 -12.16
C SER A 102 5.46 -6.74 -11.21
N ASP A 103 4.89 -5.54 -11.17
CA ASP A 103 3.67 -5.27 -10.39
C ASP A 103 2.43 -5.90 -11.05
N GLU A 104 1.66 -6.65 -10.27
CA GLU A 104 0.29 -7.02 -10.61
C GLU A 104 -0.66 -5.97 -10.03
N CYS A 105 -1.38 -5.24 -10.88
CA CYS A 105 -2.27 -4.15 -10.47
C CYS A 105 -3.73 -4.47 -10.80
N ILE A 106 -4.65 -4.24 -9.84
CA ILE A 106 -6.08 -4.52 -9.99
C ILE A 106 -6.90 -3.31 -9.58
N ASP A 107 -7.75 -2.84 -10.49
CA ASP A 107 -8.73 -1.77 -10.22
C ASP A 107 -10.02 -2.43 -9.73
N PRO A 108 -10.51 -2.08 -8.52
CA PRO A 108 -11.71 -2.69 -7.93
C PRO A 108 -12.98 -2.46 -8.76
N LYS A 109 -13.01 -1.46 -9.65
CA LYS A 109 -14.13 -1.26 -10.58
C LYS A 109 -14.16 -2.31 -11.68
N THR A 110 -13.02 -2.88 -12.03
CA THR A 110 -12.90 -3.84 -13.14
C THR A 110 -13.12 -5.28 -12.69
N ARG A 111 -12.60 -5.64 -11.51
CA ARG A 111 -12.71 -6.99 -10.93
C ARG A 111 -12.37 -6.96 -9.44
N ASN A 112 -12.70 -8.06 -8.75
CA ASN A 112 -12.29 -8.26 -7.36
C ASN A 112 -10.77 -8.23 -7.21
N VAL A 113 -10.29 -7.57 -6.16
CA VAL A 113 -8.87 -7.37 -5.89
C VAL A 113 -8.33 -8.60 -5.16
N VAL A 114 -7.83 -9.57 -5.92
CA VAL A 114 -7.36 -10.86 -5.40
C VAL A 114 -5.93 -11.13 -5.87
N PHE A 115 -5.03 -11.41 -4.93
CA PHE A 115 -3.65 -11.78 -5.19
C PHE A 115 -3.34 -13.15 -4.58
N GLY A 116 -3.40 -14.21 -5.38
CA GLY A 116 -3.32 -15.58 -4.87
C GLY A 116 -4.52 -15.88 -3.98
N ARG A 117 -4.28 -16.15 -2.67
CA ARG A 117 -5.34 -16.36 -1.68
C ARG A 117 -5.70 -15.10 -0.86
N VAL A 118 -5.04 -13.98 -1.10
CA VAL A 118 -5.30 -12.72 -0.39
C VAL A 118 -6.34 -11.93 -1.16
N GLU A 119 -7.54 -11.79 -0.59
CA GLU A 119 -8.64 -11.02 -1.16
C GLU A 119 -8.82 -9.69 -0.41
N PHE A 120 -8.90 -8.60 -1.17
CA PHE A 120 -9.17 -7.26 -0.65
C PHE A 120 -10.57 -6.82 -1.05
N SER A 121 -11.35 -6.42 -0.05
CA SER A 121 -12.54 -5.59 -0.24
C SER A 121 -12.12 -4.14 -0.45
N ALA A 122 -12.74 -3.44 -1.39
CA ALA A 122 -12.48 -2.02 -1.65
C ALA A 122 -13.71 -1.20 -1.28
N ILE A 123 -13.53 -0.18 -0.43
CA ILE A 123 -14.59 0.72 0.01
C ILE A 123 -14.19 2.14 -0.39
N GLY A 124 -15.02 2.78 -1.21
CA GLY A 124 -14.74 4.12 -1.73
C GLY A 124 -15.30 4.34 -3.13
N ASN A 125 -14.78 5.34 -3.84
CA ASN A 125 -15.20 5.69 -5.20
C ASN A 125 -14.10 6.47 -5.95
N ARG A 126 -14.38 6.85 -7.20
CA ARG A 126 -13.42 7.54 -8.07
C ARG A 126 -13.18 9.02 -7.75
N SER A 127 -14.02 9.63 -6.92
CA SER A 127 -13.91 11.05 -6.57
C SER A 127 -13.09 11.25 -5.29
N SER A 128 -12.90 10.20 -4.47
CA SER A 128 -12.16 10.26 -3.20
C SER A 128 -11.13 9.15 -2.99
N GLY A 129 -11.05 8.15 -3.87
CA GLY A 129 -10.18 6.98 -3.68
C GLY A 129 -10.83 5.85 -2.89
N TYR A 130 -10.02 4.89 -2.44
CA TYR A 130 -10.49 3.63 -1.85
C TYR A 130 -9.68 3.25 -0.62
N THR A 131 -10.34 2.63 0.36
CA THR A 131 -9.70 1.83 1.40
C THR A 131 -9.79 0.36 1.01
N PHE A 132 -8.65 -0.32 0.94
CA PHE A 132 -8.55 -1.76 0.68
C PHE A 132 -8.40 -2.53 1.98
N SER A 133 -9.28 -3.48 2.26
CA SER A 133 -9.30 -4.25 3.50
C SER A 133 -9.25 -5.76 3.23
N SER A 134 -8.31 -6.46 3.85
CA SER A 134 -8.14 -7.91 3.73
C SER A 134 -7.98 -8.59 5.09
N ARG A 135 -8.53 -9.80 5.23
CA ARG A 135 -8.19 -10.73 6.31
C ARG A 135 -7.07 -11.64 5.82
N LEU A 136 -5.88 -11.52 6.38
CA LEU A 136 -4.70 -12.19 5.84
C LEU A 136 -4.68 -13.68 6.21
N PRO A 137 -4.57 -14.61 5.24
CA PRO A 137 -4.58 -16.05 5.49
C PRO A 137 -3.21 -16.62 5.93
N VAL A 138 -2.65 -16.07 7.02
CA VAL A 138 -1.29 -16.36 7.57
C VAL A 138 -0.97 -17.85 7.76
N ARG A 139 -1.99 -18.71 7.86
CA ARG A 139 -1.81 -20.14 8.15
C ARG A 139 -1.44 -20.96 6.92
N ASP A 140 -1.95 -20.56 5.76
CA ASP A 140 -2.11 -21.45 4.61
C ASP A 140 -1.43 -20.93 3.33
N GLU A 141 -1.05 -19.66 3.30
CA GLU A 141 -0.44 -18.99 2.14
C GLU A 141 0.81 -18.22 2.58
N LEU A 142 1.83 -18.16 1.72
CA LEU A 142 2.96 -17.27 1.92
C LEU A 142 2.54 -15.83 1.57
N LEU A 143 2.60 -14.93 2.56
CA LEU A 143 2.11 -13.57 2.42
C LEU A 143 3.14 -12.55 1.96
N ASP A 144 4.39 -12.98 1.71
CA ASP A 144 5.45 -12.11 1.25
C ASP A 144 5.02 -11.30 0.02
N GLY A 145 5.28 -10.00 0.08
CA GLY A 145 5.03 -9.09 -1.02
C GLY A 145 5.05 -7.63 -0.64
N PHE A 146 5.10 -6.80 -1.67
CA PHE A 146 5.06 -5.34 -1.59
C PHE A 146 3.73 -4.88 -2.17
N TYR A 147 2.99 -4.08 -1.41
CA TYR A 147 1.72 -3.50 -1.84
C TYR A 147 1.86 -2.00 -2.02
N SER A 148 1.21 -1.43 -3.03
CA SER A 148 1.14 0.02 -3.22
C SER A 148 -0.16 0.41 -3.92
N CYS A 149 -0.59 1.65 -3.72
CA CYS A 149 -1.70 2.23 -4.45
C CYS A 149 -1.20 3.05 -5.62
N LYS A 150 -1.82 2.84 -6.77
CA LYS A 150 -1.46 3.48 -8.04
C LYS A 150 -2.70 4.05 -8.70
N PHE A 151 -2.86 5.36 -8.59
CA PHE A 151 -4.06 6.08 -9.01
C PHE A 151 -3.73 6.99 -10.20
N HIS A 152 -4.66 7.12 -11.13
CA HIS A 152 -4.46 7.91 -12.34
C HIS A 152 -5.72 8.69 -12.70
N ASN A 153 -5.54 9.96 -13.07
CA ASN A 153 -6.54 10.80 -13.68
C ASN A 153 -5.98 11.47 -14.95
N GLN A 154 -6.76 12.34 -15.58
CA GLN A 154 -6.35 13.02 -16.81
C GLN A 154 -5.07 13.87 -16.65
N ASN A 155 -4.73 14.28 -15.43
CA ASN A 155 -3.62 15.18 -15.13
C ASN A 155 -2.34 14.47 -14.69
N GLY A 156 -2.39 13.15 -14.44
CA GLY A 156 -1.19 12.39 -14.09
C GLY A 156 -1.45 11.14 -13.27
N GLU A 157 -0.35 10.59 -12.75
CA GLU A 157 -0.30 9.36 -11.97
C GLU A 157 0.24 9.65 -10.57
N LEU A 158 -0.36 9.02 -9.57
CA LEU A 158 0.03 9.11 -8.18
C LEU A 158 0.26 7.69 -7.64
N ILE A 159 1.45 7.45 -7.09
CA ILE A 159 1.84 6.14 -6.56
C ILE A 159 2.26 6.32 -5.10
N SER A 160 1.73 5.47 -4.21
CA SER A 160 2.14 5.44 -2.81
C SER A 160 3.49 4.74 -2.65
N ASN A 161 4.12 4.90 -1.49
CA ASN A 161 5.21 4.01 -1.10
C ASN A 161 4.74 2.56 -0.92
N PHE A 162 5.71 1.66 -0.93
CA PHE A 162 5.46 0.24 -0.71
C PHE A 162 5.18 -0.09 0.76
N ILE A 163 4.26 -1.02 0.94
CA ILE A 163 3.97 -1.71 2.18
C ILE A 163 4.49 -3.13 2.01
N GLU A 164 5.58 -3.46 2.69
CA GLU A 164 6.21 -4.76 2.67
C GLU A 164 5.60 -5.66 3.74
N ILE A 165 5.11 -6.83 3.35
CA ILE A 165 4.74 -7.91 4.26
C ILE A 165 5.82 -8.98 4.20
N GLN A 166 6.32 -9.40 5.36
CA GLN A 166 7.27 -10.50 5.52
C GLN A 166 6.68 -11.56 6.47
N ASP A 167 6.43 -12.76 5.97
CA ASP A 167 5.84 -13.88 6.69
C ASP A 167 6.91 -14.85 7.20
N ALA A 168 7.66 -14.42 8.21
CA ALA A 168 8.68 -15.24 8.86
C ALA A 168 8.08 -16.50 9.51
N TYR A 169 6.86 -16.41 10.04
CA TYR A 169 6.15 -17.53 10.64
C TYR A 169 5.94 -18.69 9.65
N TYR A 170 5.55 -18.40 8.42
CA TYR A 170 5.37 -19.42 7.39
C TYR A 170 6.63 -20.27 7.18
N TYR A 171 7.80 -19.63 7.13
CA TYR A 171 9.08 -20.33 6.99
C TYR A 171 9.41 -21.17 8.24
N HIS A 172 9.24 -20.62 9.45
CA HIS A 172 9.44 -21.37 10.70
C HIS A 172 8.55 -22.62 10.75
N LYS A 173 7.24 -22.46 10.48
CA LYS A 173 6.28 -23.58 10.46
C LYS A 173 6.68 -24.65 9.43
N ARG A 174 7.12 -24.26 8.23
CA ARG A 174 7.55 -25.23 7.21
C ARG A 174 8.86 -25.92 7.55
N MET A 175 9.82 -25.22 8.17
CA MET A 175 11.10 -25.82 8.57
C MET A 175 10.93 -26.81 9.72
N VAL A 176 10.11 -26.49 10.73
CA VAL A 176 9.82 -27.40 11.85
C VAL A 176 9.03 -28.63 11.39
N ARG A 177 8.15 -28.49 10.39
CA ARG A 177 7.35 -29.61 9.85
C ARG A 177 8.09 -30.48 8.83
N ARG A 178 9.29 -30.11 8.38
CA ARG A 178 10.11 -31.04 7.61
C ARG A 178 10.54 -32.13 8.60
N PRO A 179 10.26 -33.43 8.34
CA PRO A 179 11.01 -34.45 9.05
C PRO A 179 12.47 -34.11 8.80
N VAL A 180 13.25 -34.01 9.88
CA VAL A 180 14.69 -34.03 9.76
C VAL A 180 14.95 -35.31 8.96
N LYS A 181 15.28 -35.19 7.67
CA LYS A 181 15.95 -36.29 6.98
C LYS A 181 17.12 -36.56 7.91
N GLN A 182 17.09 -37.71 8.59
CA GLN A 182 18.20 -38.18 9.39
C GLN A 182 19.43 -37.83 8.61
N THR A 183 20.27 -37.00 9.21
CA THR A 183 21.58 -36.64 8.69
C THR A 183 22.19 -37.96 8.24
N GLU A 184 22.19 -38.23 6.94
CA GLU A 184 23.01 -39.30 6.40
C GLU A 184 24.40 -38.92 6.86
N PHE A 185 24.94 -39.75 7.76
CA PHE A 185 26.24 -39.56 8.37
C PHE A 185 27.20 -39.09 7.28
N LEU A 186 27.71 -37.86 7.42
CA LEU A 186 28.92 -37.49 6.70
C LEU A 186 29.95 -38.57 7.04
N PRO A 187 30.52 -39.27 6.06
CA PRO A 187 31.51 -40.30 6.36
C PRO A 187 32.63 -39.63 7.13
N LEU A 188 32.94 -40.19 8.30
CA LEU A 188 34.10 -39.81 9.09
C LEU A 188 35.31 -39.82 8.17
N CYS A 189 35.91 -38.65 7.99
CA CYS A 189 37.19 -38.53 7.30
C CYS A 189 38.18 -39.43 8.05
N PRO A 190 38.78 -40.46 7.41
CA PRO A 190 39.71 -41.33 8.11
C PRO A 190 40.90 -40.47 8.55
N SER A 191 41.14 -40.46 9.85
CA SER A 191 42.31 -39.81 10.45
C SER A 191 43.56 -40.39 9.79
N ILE A 192 44.31 -39.54 9.09
CA ILE A 192 45.65 -39.86 8.63
C ILE A 192 46.49 -40.07 9.90
N ILE A 193 46.82 -41.33 10.17
CA ILE A 193 47.86 -41.71 11.13
C ILE A 193 49.18 -41.25 10.53
N PHE A 194 49.79 -40.23 11.12
CA PHE A 194 51.21 -39.97 10.93
C PHE A 194 51.99 -40.98 11.76
N LEU A 195 52.68 -41.89 11.07
CA LEU A 195 53.81 -42.66 11.57
C LEU A 195 55.08 -42.16 10.87
#